data_AF-A0A7V8NRJ7-F1
#
_entry.id   AF-A0A7V8NRJ7-F1
#
_cell.length_a   1.000
_cell.length_b   1.000
_cell.length_c   1.000
_cell.angle_alpha   90.00
_cell.angle_beta   90.00
_cell.angle_gamma   90.00
#
_symmetry.space_group_name_H-M   'P 1'
#
loop_
_entity.id
_entity.type
_entity.pdbx_description
1 polymer ?
#
loop_
_entity_poly.entity_id
_entity_poly.type
_entity_poly.pdbx_seq_one_letter_code
_entity_poly.pdbx_strand_id
1 'polypeptide(L)' 'AGGLVFFGDDAESFEAVDAQTGKPIWHFNTGQNIAASPMSYAINSKQYVAIAAGSDIFSFALP' A
#
# COMPACT_ATOMS: atom_id res chain seq x y z
N ALA A 1 2.59 -14.50 7.06
CA ALA A 1 2.47 -13.55 5.94
C ALA A 1 1.04 -13.59 5.41
N GLY A 2 0.48 -12.46 4.96
CA GLY A 2 -0.94 -12.32 4.62
C GLY A 2 -1.34 -12.61 3.17
N GLY A 3 -0.39 -13.00 2.30
CA GLY A 3 -0.70 -13.31 0.89
C GLY A 3 -1.03 -12.08 0.03
N LEU A 4 -0.52 -10.91 0.39
CA LEU A 4 -0.76 -9.64 -0.32
C LEU A 4 0.54 -9.07 -0.87
N VAL A 5 0.46 -8.41 -2.03
CA VAL A 5 1.52 -7.55 -2.57
C VAL A 5 1.00 -6.13 -2.62
N PHE A 6 1.79 -5.19 -2.10
CA PHE A 6 1.49 -3.77 -2.10
C PHE A 6 2.47 -3.03 -3.01
N PHE A 7 1.98 -2.09 -3.83
CA PHE A 7 2.80 -1.26 -4.72
C PHE A 7 2.07 0.04 -5.08
N GLY A 8 2.82 1.05 -5.51
CA GLY A 8 2.26 2.22 -6.17
C GLY A 8 2.28 2.04 -7.69
N ASP A 9 1.33 2.63 -8.40
CA ASP A 9 1.28 2.63 -9.85
C ASP A 9 1.44 4.04 -10.46
N ASP A 10 1.55 4.10 -11.79
CA ASP A 10 1.71 5.35 -12.55
C ASP A 10 0.40 6.15 -12.64
N ALA A 11 -0.73 5.60 -12.15
CA ALA A 11 -2.01 6.27 -12.01
C ALA A 11 -2.22 6.86 -10.60
N GLU A 12 -1.12 7.07 -9.84
CA GLU A 12 -1.10 7.67 -8.51
C GLU A 12 -1.82 6.82 -7.44
N SER A 13 -2.07 5.54 -7.74
CA SER A 13 -2.79 4.62 -6.88
C SER A 13 -1.83 3.78 -6.05
N PHE A 14 -2.11 3.70 -4.75
CA PHE A 14 -1.53 2.70 -3.87
C PHE A 14 -2.43 1.47 -3.87
N GLU A 15 -1.91 0.35 -4.33
CA GLU A 15 -2.67 -0.87 -4.59
C GLU A 15 -2.27 -2.04 -3.69
N ALA A 16 -3.23 -2.94 -3.49
CA ALA A 16 -3.04 -4.26 -2.92
C ALA A 16 -3.64 -5.33 -3.83
N VAL A 17 -2.84 -6.34 -4.17
CA VAL A 17 -3.27 -7.49 -4.97
C VAL A 17 -3.07 -8.81 -4.22
N ASP A 18 -3.83 -9.82 -4.61
CA ASP A 18 -3.58 -11.20 -4.19
C ASP A 18 -2.22 -11.67 -4.70
N ALA A 19 -1.35 -12.17 -3.82
CA ALA A 19 0.03 -12.51 -4.17
C ALA A 19 0.16 -13.72 -5.12
N GLN A 20 -0.85 -14.57 -5.24
CA GLN A 20 -0.81 -15.74 -6.12
C GLN A 20 -1.37 -15.44 -7.51
N THR A 21 -2.42 -14.63 -7.57
CA THR A 21 -3.20 -14.41 -8.79
C THR A 21 -2.99 -13.03 -9.40
N GLY A 22 -2.44 -12.07 -8.65
CA GLY A 22 -2.30 -10.68 -9.06
C GLY A 22 -3.64 -9.93 -9.16
N LYS A 23 -4.74 -10.52 -8.69
CA LYS A 23 -6.06 -9.87 -8.75
C LYS A 23 -6.12 -8.69 -7.78
N PRO A 24 -6.63 -7.52 -8.21
CA PRO A 24 -6.83 -6.37 -7.33
C PRO A 24 -7.78 -6.72 -6.18
N ILE A 25 -7.39 -6.36 -4.97
CA ILE A 25 -8.21 -6.50 -3.75
C ILE A 25 -8.62 -5.13 -3.24
N TRP A 26 -7.72 -4.16 -3.31
CA TRP A 26 -7.94 -2.81 -2.81
C TRP A 26 -7.03 -1.81 -3.50
N HIS A 27 -7.49 -0.56 -3.61
CA HIS A 27 -6.67 0.56 -4.04
C HIS A 27 -7.10 1.84 -3.34
N PHE A 28 -6.19 2.81 -3.29
CA PHE A 28 -6.45 4.17 -2.88
C PHE A 28 -5.64 5.13 -3.76
N ASN A 29 -6.33 6.05 -4.43
CA ASN A 29 -5.66 7.09 -5.19
C ASN A 29 -5.12 8.15 -4.23
N THR A 30 -3.80 8.36 -4.27
CA THR A 30 -3.11 9.34 -3.42
C THR A 30 -3.20 10.76 -3.96
N GLY A 31 -3.58 10.93 -5.23
CA GLY A 31 -3.58 12.20 -5.96
C GLY A 31 -2.17 12.77 -6.21
N GLN A 32 -1.13 11.96 -6.02
CA GLN A 32 0.26 12.36 -6.12
C GLN A 32 1.10 11.26 -6.76
N ASN A 33 2.16 11.66 -7.48
CA ASN A 33 3.10 10.71 -8.06
C ASN A 33 3.80 9.88 -6.97
N ILE A 34 3.87 8.56 -7.18
CA ILE A 34 4.49 7.61 -6.24
C ILE A 34 5.82 7.12 -6.83
N ALA A 35 6.93 7.42 -6.16
CA ALA A 35 8.25 6.91 -6.53
C ALA A 35 8.88 6.02 -5.45
N ALA A 36 8.24 5.94 -4.28
CA ALA A 36 8.73 5.17 -3.14
C ALA A 36 8.14 3.76 -3.13
N SER A 37 8.89 2.80 -2.58
CA SER A 37 8.34 1.49 -2.25
C SER A 37 7.54 1.56 -0.95
N PRO A 38 6.41 0.85 -0.84
CA PRO A 38 5.67 0.75 0.41
C PRO A 38 6.46 -0.02 1.47
N MET A 39 6.17 0.28 2.73
CA MET A 39 6.71 -0.42 3.89
C MET A 39 5.58 -0.98 4.77
N SER A 40 5.87 -2.04 5.52
CA SER A 40 4.95 -2.59 6.52
C SER A 40 5.58 -2.56 7.90
N TYR A 41 4.77 -2.28 8.92
CA TYR A 41 5.20 -2.17 10.31
C TYR A 41 4.05 -2.54 11.26
N ALA A 42 4.36 -2.72 12.54
CA ALA A 42 3.37 -3.04 13.56
C ALA A 42 3.52 -2.14 14.79
N ILE A 43 2.38 -1.75 15.38
CA ILE A 43 2.30 -1.02 16.66
C ILE A 43 1.23 -1.70 17.50
N ASN A 44 1.57 -2.08 18.74
CA ASN A 44 0.64 -2.74 19.66
C ASN A 44 -0.11 -3.92 19.02
N SER A 45 0.63 -4.80 18.34
CA SER A 45 0.11 -5.98 17.61
C SER A 45 -0.81 -5.68 16.42
N LYS A 46 -1.02 -4.41 16.05
CA LYS A 46 -1.76 -4.02 14.85
C LYS A 46 -0.81 -3.78 13.69
N GLN A 47 -1.06 -4.41 12.55
CA GLN A 47 -0.25 -4.28 11.33
C GLN A 47 -0.70 -3.08 10.50
N TYR A 48 0.28 -2.40 9.90
CA TYR A 48 0.08 -1.25 9.04
C TYR A 48 0.89 -1.40 7.75
N VAL A 49 0.45 -0.70 6.72
CA VAL A 49 1.20 -0.45 5.50
C VAL A 49 1.24 1.05 5.23
N ALA A 50 2.41 1.56 4.86
CA ALA A 50 2.59 2.98 4.56
C ALA A 50 3.38 3.18 3.27
N ILE A 51 3.12 4.31 2.62
CA ILE A 51 3.79 4.74 1.40
C ILE A 51 3.94 6.25 1.39
N ALA A 52 5.09 6.73 0.89
CA ALA A 52 5.30 8.14 0.61
C ALA A 52 4.84 8.44 -0.83
N ALA A 53 3.99 9.45 -0.99
CA ALA A 53 3.51 9.93 -2.28
C ALA A 53 3.64 11.45 -2.30
N GLY A 54 4.39 12.00 -3.26
CA GLY A 54 4.70 13.43 -3.30
C GLY A 54 5.15 14.00 -1.95
N SER A 55 4.34 14.91 -1.38
CA SER A 55 4.60 15.58 -0.10
C SER A 55 4.07 14.85 1.14
N ASP A 56 3.27 13.80 0.94
CA ASP A 56 2.47 13.20 2.00
C ASP A 56 2.90 11.75 2.27
N ILE A 57 2.61 11.28 3.48
CA ILE A 57 2.77 9.88 3.86
C ILE A 57 1.40 9.34 4.24
N PHE A 58 0.97 8.30 3.53
CA PHE A 58 -0.26 7.59 3.82
C PHE A 58 0.05 6.35 4.65
N SER A 59 -0.79 6.04 5.64
CA SER A 59 -0.70 4.81 6.41
C SER A 59 -2.08 4.20 6.64
N PHE A 60 -2.19 2.89 6.41
CA PHE A 60 -3.43 2.13 6.48
C PHE A 60 -3.26 0.97 7.47
N ALA A 61 -4.23 0.84 8.36
CA ALA A 61 -4.35 -0.31 9.24
C ALA A 61 -4.88 -1.52 8.45
N LEU A 62 -4.26 -2.68 8.62
CA LEU A 62 -4.81 -3.93 8.09
C LEU A 62 -5.92 -4.48 9.03
N PRO A 63 -6.89 -5.25 8.48
CA PRO A 63 -7.91 -5.94 9.27
C PRO A 63 -7.35 -6.89 10.31
#